data_AF-A0A5B0Q1R6-F1
#
_entry.id   AF-A0A5B0Q1R6-F1
#
_cell.length_a   1.000
_cell.length_b   1.000
_cell.length_c   1.000
_cell.angle_alpha   90.00
_cell.angle_beta   90.00
_cell.angle_gamma   90.00
#
_symmetry.space_group_name_H-M   'P 1'
#
loop_
_entity.id
_entity.type
_entity.pdbx_description
1 polymer ?
#
loop_
_entity_poly.entity_id
_entity_poly.type
_entity_poly.pdbx_seq_one_letter_code
_entity_poly.pdbx_strand_id
1 'polypeptide(L)'
;MEDENETMDKSEWFFPHNLKKIEGRPPIYSQNRQELCEALPYFRSYQSGCYVSDQRATGYLLDGFPAPRDVFEDSGRVVISHAGGGSIISRLEGSKAPKLTLARSQDRESAPVRELLKCKHECVPVALIAGVKYAGMPWIRKYDSVRYAVLGHYLVTHSWPELESIGEPSNVRRFRFKFRFQWVSSQGDPWWLSDLEEYFKSMKPQSANACGRLSPSLSDDKRHQATSKMDGEPNSINRIDSSDRDMMELSDEEPVTYQCNACGRHSLNIYKDCWMCLNETCIHFFRTNESNGPSQTEEKMHYVWWFLKHQQSFETETRVPFSLTPKTLQKLRGTQLEFEANQEPKTGFYCSSCGRLSIRIYWGSLVCSNEECQVGPFVVIGCGIKCAHGPSLSTLANLERNT
;
A
#
# COMPACT_ATOMS: atom_id res chain seq x y z
N MET A 1 -36.70 3.63 -12.37
CA MET A 1 -36.62 4.41 -11.12
C MET A 1 -35.24 4.98 -11.12
N GLU A 2 -35.18 6.29 -11.34
CA GLU A 2 -33.95 7.07 -11.36
C GLU A 2 -33.39 7.02 -9.93
N ASP A 3 -32.25 6.35 -9.73
CA ASP A 3 -31.48 6.53 -8.50
C ASP A 3 -31.00 7.99 -8.53
N GLU A 4 -31.65 8.83 -7.74
CA GLU A 4 -31.18 10.18 -7.45
C GLU A 4 -29.72 10.05 -6.99
N ASN A 5 -28.84 10.59 -7.81
CA ASN A 5 -27.40 10.53 -7.63
C ASN A 5 -27.04 11.52 -6.51
N GLU A 6 -27.41 11.19 -5.28
CA GLU A 6 -27.17 12.01 -4.10
C GLU A 6 -25.66 12.15 -3.95
N THR A 7 -25.17 13.31 -4.37
CA THR A 7 -23.74 13.58 -4.42
C THR A 7 -23.24 13.64 -2.99
N MET A 8 -22.29 12.78 -2.63
CA MET A 8 -21.78 12.68 -1.27
C MET A 8 -21.33 14.05 -0.76
N ASP A 9 -21.83 14.43 0.41
CA ASP A 9 -21.39 15.64 1.08
C ASP A 9 -19.92 15.51 1.53
N LYS A 10 -19.07 16.39 0.97
CA LYS A 10 -17.63 16.50 1.28
C LYS A 10 -17.31 17.80 2.04
N SER A 11 -18.31 18.43 2.66
CA SER A 11 -18.14 19.69 3.41
C SER A 11 -17.17 19.54 4.59
N GLU A 12 -17.28 18.44 5.34
CA GLU A 12 -16.45 18.12 6.52
C GLU A 12 -15.08 17.50 6.17
N TRP A 13 -14.75 17.36 4.88
CA TRP A 13 -13.46 16.80 4.46
C TRP A 13 -12.34 17.82 4.67
N PHE A 14 -11.17 17.31 5.04
CA PHE A 14 -10.03 18.14 5.40
C PHE A 14 -8.76 17.75 4.65
N PHE A 15 -7.76 18.63 4.64
CA PHE A 15 -6.47 18.32 4.04
C PHE A 15 -5.70 17.30 4.89
N PRO A 16 -5.24 16.18 4.30
CA PRO A 16 -4.54 15.14 5.04
C PRO A 16 -3.23 15.66 5.65
N HIS A 17 -2.86 15.11 6.80
CA HIS A 17 -1.58 15.40 7.44
C HIS A 17 -0.45 14.68 6.72
N ASN A 18 0.70 15.34 6.60
CA ASN A 18 1.91 14.71 6.09
C ASN A 18 2.52 13.78 7.15
N LEU A 19 2.37 12.48 6.93
CA LEU A 19 2.94 11.48 7.83
C LEU A 19 4.47 11.50 7.74
N LYS A 20 5.15 11.63 8.88
CA LYS A 20 6.61 11.61 8.99
C LYS A 20 7.07 10.49 9.90
N LYS A 21 8.22 9.91 9.58
CA LYS A 21 8.86 8.93 10.45
C LYS A 21 9.06 9.47 11.86
N ILE A 22 8.96 8.57 12.83
CA ILE A 22 9.18 8.87 14.24
C ILE A 22 10.39 8.04 14.68
N GLU A 23 11.47 8.69 15.10
CA GLU A 23 12.72 8.01 15.50
C GLU A 23 13.23 7.02 14.43
N GLY A 24 13.12 7.41 13.15
CA GLY A 24 13.52 6.57 12.01
C GLY A 24 12.55 5.45 11.64
N ARG A 25 11.50 5.21 12.43
CA ARG A 25 10.46 4.18 12.20
C ARG A 25 9.26 4.72 11.43
N PRO A 26 8.42 3.85 10.84
CA PRO A 26 7.18 4.28 10.20
C PRO A 26 6.27 5.09 11.14
N PRO A 27 5.53 6.08 10.61
CA PRO A 27 4.68 7.00 11.39
C PRO A 27 3.58 6.30 12.20
N ILE A 28 3.03 5.22 11.64
CA ILE A 28 1.96 4.42 12.22
C ILE A 28 2.24 2.97 11.85
N TYR A 29 2.47 2.12 12.86
CA TYR A 29 2.82 0.71 12.62
C TYR A 29 2.30 -0.23 13.70
N SER A 30 2.28 -1.52 13.39
CA SER A 30 1.95 -2.58 14.33
C SER A 30 2.85 -3.81 14.19
N GLN A 31 2.93 -4.65 15.23
CA GLN A 31 3.63 -5.95 15.20
C GLN A 31 2.69 -7.10 14.82
N ASN A 32 1.39 -6.90 14.94
CA ASN A 32 0.41 -7.90 14.55
C ASN A 32 -0.85 -7.25 13.94
N ARG A 33 -1.67 -8.09 13.33
CA ARG A 33 -2.89 -7.65 12.65
C ARG A 33 -3.99 -7.26 13.64
N GLN A 34 -3.99 -7.85 14.83
CA GLN A 34 -4.97 -7.55 15.87
C GLN A 34 -4.88 -6.07 16.28
N GLU A 35 -3.67 -5.55 16.49
CA GLU A 35 -3.44 -4.14 16.79
C GLU A 35 -3.96 -3.19 15.70
N LEU A 36 -3.82 -3.53 14.42
CA LEU A 36 -4.45 -2.75 13.35
C LEU A 36 -5.96 -2.72 13.54
N CYS A 37 -6.57 -3.90 13.70
CA CYS A 37 -8.01 -4.06 13.72
C CYS A 37 -8.69 -3.43 14.94
N GLU A 38 -7.98 -3.36 16.06
CA GLU A 38 -8.48 -2.77 17.28
C GLU A 38 -8.25 -1.25 17.33
N ALA A 39 -7.10 -0.77 16.83
CA ALA A 39 -6.70 0.63 16.95
C ALA A 39 -7.12 1.53 15.78
N LEU A 40 -7.24 0.99 14.55
CA LEU A 40 -7.54 1.78 13.36
C LEU A 40 -9.04 1.76 13.05
N PRO A 41 -9.72 2.92 12.97
CA PRO A 41 -11.14 2.97 12.62
C PRO A 41 -11.41 2.58 11.16
N TYR A 42 -10.42 2.77 10.28
CA TYR A 42 -10.51 2.51 8.84
C TYR A 42 -9.98 1.14 8.43
N PHE A 43 -9.59 0.27 9.37
CA PHE A 43 -9.20 -1.10 9.03
C PHE A 43 -9.49 -2.07 10.17
N ARG A 44 -10.56 -2.85 10.08
CA ARG A 44 -10.94 -3.87 11.09
C ARG A 44 -11.12 -5.26 10.51
N SER A 45 -10.34 -5.60 9.47
CA SER A 45 -10.43 -6.92 8.85
C SER A 45 -9.31 -7.87 9.30
N TYR A 46 -9.66 -8.80 10.19
CA TYR A 46 -8.73 -9.81 10.71
C TYR A 46 -8.28 -10.83 9.68
N GLN A 47 -9.06 -11.05 8.61
CA GLN A 47 -8.81 -12.09 7.61
C GLN A 47 -8.84 -11.60 6.15
N SER A 48 -9.41 -10.42 5.86
CA SER A 48 -9.46 -9.87 4.50
C SER A 48 -8.34 -8.85 4.25
N GLY A 49 -8.01 -8.64 2.98
CA GLY A 49 -7.17 -7.53 2.54
C GLY A 49 -7.94 -6.21 2.40
N CYS A 50 -9.27 -6.25 2.25
CA CYS A 50 -10.10 -5.05 2.12
C CYS A 50 -11.05 -4.95 3.32
N TYR A 51 -11.09 -3.79 3.96
CA TYR A 51 -12.05 -3.46 5.01
C TYR A 51 -13.13 -2.53 4.46
N VAL A 52 -14.37 -2.92 4.69
CA VAL A 52 -15.56 -2.20 4.27
C VAL A 52 -16.30 -1.71 5.51
N SER A 53 -16.63 -0.43 5.53
CA SER A 53 -17.50 0.22 6.52
C SER A 53 -18.45 1.15 5.80
N ASP A 54 -19.70 1.25 6.24
CA ASP A 54 -20.70 2.17 5.68
C ASP A 54 -20.81 2.10 4.14
N GLN A 55 -20.81 0.87 3.63
CA GLN A 55 -20.85 0.53 2.20
C GLN A 55 -19.69 1.09 1.35
N ARG A 56 -18.52 1.34 1.96
CA ARG A 56 -17.32 1.86 1.29
C ARG A 56 -16.08 1.11 1.73
N ALA A 57 -15.11 0.97 0.84
CA ALA A 57 -13.78 0.51 1.22
C ALA A 57 -13.05 1.65 1.93
N THR A 58 -12.69 1.47 3.21
CA THR A 58 -11.98 2.49 4.00
C THR A 58 -10.52 2.15 4.21
N GLY A 59 -10.16 0.87 4.17
CA GLY A 59 -8.78 0.41 4.31
C GLY A 59 -8.45 -0.79 3.43
N TYR A 60 -7.22 -0.80 2.94
CA TYR A 60 -6.71 -1.81 2.02
C TYR A 60 -5.30 -2.25 2.42
N LEU A 61 -5.11 -3.55 2.61
CA LEU A 61 -3.88 -4.17 3.08
C LEU A 61 -3.17 -4.91 1.93
N LEU A 62 -1.98 -4.42 1.62
CA LEU A 62 -0.99 -5.03 0.73
C LEU A 62 -0.10 -5.96 1.56
N ASP A 63 -0.12 -7.27 1.32
CA ASP A 63 0.68 -8.25 2.07
C ASP A 63 1.12 -9.41 1.15
N GLY A 64 1.45 -10.57 1.72
CA GLY A 64 2.12 -11.68 1.03
C GLY A 64 1.31 -12.52 0.04
N PHE A 65 0.23 -12.00 -0.55
CA PHE A 65 -0.60 -12.72 -1.53
C PHE A 65 -0.80 -11.88 -2.80
N PRO A 66 0.24 -11.65 -3.62
CA PRO A 66 0.11 -10.88 -4.85
C PRO A 66 -0.66 -11.66 -5.92
N ALA A 67 -1.40 -10.94 -6.76
CA ALA A 67 -1.90 -11.47 -8.04
C ALA A 67 -0.94 -11.11 -9.19
N PRO A 68 -1.03 -11.78 -10.35
CA PRO A 68 -0.29 -11.39 -11.54
C PRO A 68 -0.43 -9.89 -11.82
N ARG A 69 0.68 -9.24 -12.18
CA ARG A 69 0.74 -7.80 -12.48
C ARG A 69 0.21 -6.90 -11.35
N ASP A 70 0.31 -7.32 -10.09
CA ASP A 70 0.31 -6.36 -8.98
C ASP A 70 1.64 -5.60 -9.01
N VAL A 71 1.62 -4.27 -8.89
CA VAL A 71 2.83 -3.44 -8.98
C VAL A 71 2.88 -2.35 -7.91
N PHE A 72 4.08 -1.88 -7.63
CA PHE A 72 4.39 -0.74 -6.78
C PHE A 72 5.31 0.17 -7.59
N GLU A 73 4.74 1.23 -8.14
CA GLU A 73 5.40 2.10 -9.12
C GLU A 73 5.40 3.56 -8.67
N ASP A 74 6.21 4.36 -9.35
CA ASP A 74 6.38 5.79 -9.08
C ASP A 74 6.65 6.06 -7.58
N SER A 75 7.66 5.35 -7.05
CA SER A 75 8.04 5.38 -5.63
C SER A 75 6.89 5.05 -4.65
N GLY A 76 5.90 4.28 -5.10
CA GLY A 76 4.72 3.92 -4.33
C GLY A 76 3.57 4.90 -4.44
N ARG A 77 3.67 5.90 -5.32
CA ARG A 77 2.56 6.82 -5.62
C ARG A 77 1.50 6.17 -6.48
N VAL A 78 1.87 5.13 -7.23
CA VAL A 78 0.93 4.29 -7.96
C VAL A 78 1.08 2.86 -7.47
N VAL A 79 -0.03 2.28 -7.02
CA VAL A 79 -0.10 0.87 -6.64
C VAL A 79 -1.21 0.23 -7.46
N ILE A 80 -0.89 -0.87 -8.14
CA ILE A 80 -1.91 -1.72 -8.77
C ILE A 80 -2.02 -2.98 -7.95
N SER A 81 -3.23 -3.26 -7.47
CA SER A 81 -3.53 -4.47 -6.73
C SER A 81 -4.90 -5.00 -7.13
N HIS A 82 -5.40 -6.01 -6.44
CA HIS A 82 -6.58 -6.78 -6.84
C HIS A 82 -7.61 -6.92 -5.72
N ALA A 83 -8.89 -7.01 -6.06
CA ALA A 83 -9.92 -7.26 -5.05
C ALA A 83 -9.69 -8.58 -4.32
N GLY A 84 -10.00 -8.59 -3.02
CA GLY A 84 -10.07 -9.83 -2.24
C GLY A 84 -11.26 -10.71 -2.60
N GLY A 85 -11.27 -11.94 -2.07
CA GLY A 85 -12.36 -12.90 -2.27
C GLY A 85 -12.20 -13.76 -3.53
N GLY A 86 -13.02 -14.81 -3.62
CA GLY A 86 -13.01 -15.75 -4.75
C GLY A 86 -11.77 -16.65 -4.84
N SER A 87 -10.80 -16.52 -3.93
CA SER A 87 -9.56 -17.31 -3.92
C SER A 87 -9.57 -18.38 -2.83
N ILE A 88 -8.89 -19.51 -3.09
CA ILE A 88 -8.65 -20.58 -2.12
C ILE A 88 -7.14 -20.78 -1.93
N ILE A 89 -6.77 -21.30 -0.76
CA ILE A 89 -5.40 -21.72 -0.52
C ILE A 89 -5.21 -23.10 -1.14
N SER A 90 -4.43 -23.16 -2.20
CA SER A 90 -3.94 -24.42 -2.76
C SER A 90 -2.63 -24.83 -2.08
N ARG A 91 -2.57 -26.08 -1.62
CA ARG A 91 -1.33 -26.74 -1.20
C ARG A 91 -0.98 -27.76 -2.28
N LEU A 92 -0.12 -27.38 -3.21
CA LEU A 92 0.42 -28.35 -4.17
C LEU A 92 1.36 -29.29 -3.41
N GLU A 93 1.19 -30.60 -3.59
CA GLU A 93 2.09 -31.61 -3.04
C GLU A 93 3.53 -31.30 -3.48
N GLY A 94 4.46 -31.21 -2.53
CA GLY A 94 5.87 -30.87 -2.77
C GLY A 94 6.23 -29.38 -2.70
N SER A 95 5.26 -28.46 -2.67
CA SER A 95 5.52 -27.01 -2.48
C SER A 95 5.49 -26.62 -1.00
N LYS A 96 6.57 -25.99 -0.49
CA LYS A 96 6.67 -25.56 0.92
C LYS A 96 5.76 -24.39 1.30
N ALA A 97 5.20 -23.65 0.34
CA ALA A 97 4.40 -22.45 0.60
C ALA A 97 2.97 -22.58 0.04
N PRO A 98 1.94 -22.19 0.81
CA PRO A 98 0.57 -22.11 0.30
C PRO A 98 0.47 -21.08 -0.82
N LYS A 99 -0.11 -21.46 -1.97
CA LYS A 99 -0.40 -20.54 -3.08
C LYS A 99 -1.88 -20.18 -3.06
N LEU A 100 -2.18 -18.89 -2.97
CA LEU A 100 -3.54 -18.39 -3.11
C LEU A 100 -3.88 -18.38 -4.61
N THR A 101 -4.89 -19.15 -5.02
CA THR A 101 -5.33 -19.25 -6.41
C THR A 101 -6.81 -18.88 -6.51
N LEU A 102 -7.20 -18.23 -7.62
CA LEU A 102 -8.59 -17.87 -7.83
C LEU A 102 -9.44 -19.13 -8.03
N ALA A 103 -10.41 -19.39 -7.15
CA ALA A 103 -11.35 -20.51 -7.28
C ALA A 103 -12.64 -20.12 -8.00
N ARG A 104 -13.02 -18.84 -7.94
CA ARG A 104 -14.25 -18.29 -8.54
C ARG A 104 -13.95 -16.92 -9.15
N SER A 105 -14.54 -16.64 -10.30
CA SER A 105 -14.53 -15.28 -10.86
C SER A 105 -15.09 -14.28 -9.85
N GLN A 106 -14.43 -13.13 -9.81
CA GLN A 106 -14.96 -11.94 -9.17
C GLN A 106 -15.90 -11.23 -10.17
N ASP A 107 -16.88 -10.54 -9.63
CA ASP A 107 -17.84 -9.74 -10.36
C ASP A 107 -18.02 -8.39 -9.68
N ARG A 108 -18.78 -7.49 -10.31
CA ARG A 108 -19.01 -6.14 -9.79
C ARG A 108 -19.84 -6.12 -8.51
N GLU A 109 -20.53 -7.21 -8.18
CA GLU A 109 -21.39 -7.34 -6.98
C GLU A 109 -20.64 -7.92 -5.78
N SER A 110 -19.46 -8.51 -6.01
CA SER A 110 -18.57 -9.00 -4.97
C SER A 110 -18.20 -7.84 -4.05
N ALA A 111 -18.51 -7.93 -2.75
CA ALA A 111 -18.42 -6.79 -1.83
C ALA A 111 -17.11 -5.99 -1.91
N PRO A 112 -15.90 -6.59 -1.92
CA PRO A 112 -14.66 -5.80 -2.09
C PRO A 112 -14.58 -5.05 -3.43
N VAL A 113 -15.09 -5.65 -4.52
CA VAL A 113 -15.09 -5.05 -5.86
C VAL A 113 -16.08 -3.90 -5.90
N ARG A 114 -17.33 -4.15 -5.50
CA ARG A 114 -18.41 -3.16 -5.49
C ARG A 114 -18.03 -1.93 -4.67
N GLU A 115 -17.40 -2.13 -3.52
CA GLU A 115 -17.12 -1.05 -2.57
C GLU A 115 -15.91 -0.22 -3.03
N LEU A 116 -14.92 -0.83 -3.69
CA LEU A 116 -13.82 -0.11 -4.35
C LEU A 116 -14.30 0.63 -5.61
N LEU A 117 -15.27 0.08 -6.36
CA LEU A 117 -15.92 0.76 -7.48
C LEU A 117 -16.67 2.01 -7.01
N LYS A 118 -17.37 1.95 -5.86
CA LYS A 118 -17.98 3.13 -5.23
C LYS A 118 -16.92 4.17 -4.86
N CYS A 119 -15.82 3.77 -4.21
CA CYS A 119 -14.72 4.68 -3.90
C CYS A 119 -14.14 5.36 -5.14
N LYS A 120 -14.03 4.64 -6.27
CA LYS A 120 -13.62 5.20 -7.55
C LYS A 120 -14.63 6.23 -8.07
N HIS A 121 -15.91 5.88 -8.10
CA HIS A 121 -16.96 6.75 -8.66
C HIS A 121 -17.09 8.06 -7.88
N GLU A 122 -17.07 7.96 -6.55
CA GLU A 122 -17.28 9.10 -5.66
C GLU A 122 -15.98 9.84 -5.29
N CYS A 123 -14.85 9.38 -5.82
CA CYS A 123 -13.51 9.89 -5.53
C CYS A 123 -13.23 9.91 -4.03
N VAL A 124 -13.44 8.76 -3.37
CA VAL A 124 -13.21 8.56 -1.93
C VAL A 124 -11.86 7.89 -1.72
N PRO A 125 -10.92 8.54 -1.02
CA PRO A 125 -9.64 7.93 -0.72
C PRO A 125 -9.76 6.72 0.21
N VAL A 126 -8.95 5.70 -0.06
CA VAL A 126 -8.78 4.49 0.75
C VAL A 126 -7.44 4.56 1.46
N ALA A 127 -7.39 4.17 2.74
CA ALA A 127 -6.13 4.09 3.47
C ALA A 127 -5.39 2.80 3.10
N LEU A 128 -4.17 2.92 2.56
CA LEU A 128 -3.35 1.76 2.23
C LEU A 128 -2.42 1.41 3.40
N ILE A 129 -2.26 0.11 3.62
CA ILE A 129 -1.41 -0.48 4.67
C ILE A 129 -0.50 -1.50 3.98
N ALA A 130 0.80 -1.48 4.27
CA ALA A 130 1.74 -2.50 3.80
C ALA A 130 2.13 -3.44 4.94
N GLY A 131 2.09 -4.75 4.66
CA GLY A 131 2.64 -5.78 5.51
C GLY A 131 4.07 -6.13 5.13
N VAL A 132 4.82 -6.72 6.06
CA VAL A 132 6.22 -7.14 5.90
C VAL A 132 6.44 -8.17 4.76
N LYS A 133 5.37 -8.83 4.30
CA LYS A 133 5.44 -9.77 3.17
C LYS A 133 5.10 -9.11 1.83
N TYR A 134 4.74 -7.83 1.80
CA TYR A 134 4.48 -7.11 0.56
C TYR A 134 5.76 -6.91 -0.23
N ALA A 135 5.82 -7.47 -1.43
CA ALA A 135 7.01 -7.46 -2.27
C ALA A 135 7.37 -6.07 -2.81
N GLY A 136 6.41 -5.14 -2.87
CA GLY A 136 6.64 -3.76 -3.32
C GLY A 136 7.41 -2.89 -2.32
N MET A 137 7.49 -3.30 -1.05
CA MET A 137 8.21 -2.57 0.00
C MET A 137 9.12 -3.49 0.82
N PRO A 138 10.14 -4.11 0.21
CA PRO A 138 11.01 -5.07 0.88
C PRO A 138 11.79 -4.46 2.08
N TRP A 139 12.06 -3.16 2.05
CA TRP A 139 12.76 -2.45 3.12
C TRP A 139 11.95 -2.34 4.43
N ILE A 140 10.64 -2.63 4.44
CA ILE A 140 9.86 -2.71 5.70
C ILE A 140 10.49 -3.71 6.69
N ARG A 141 11.16 -4.75 6.17
CA ARG A 141 11.83 -5.77 6.98
C ARG A 141 13.01 -5.27 7.80
N LYS A 142 13.52 -4.05 7.53
CA LYS A 142 14.61 -3.45 8.32
C LYS A 142 14.17 -3.01 9.71
N TYR A 143 12.87 -2.98 9.96
CA TYR A 143 12.28 -2.59 11.23
C TYR A 143 11.84 -3.84 12.00
N ASP A 144 12.64 -4.27 12.98
CA ASP A 144 12.41 -5.53 13.72
C ASP A 144 11.02 -5.63 14.38
N SER A 145 10.44 -4.49 14.77
CA SER A 145 9.13 -4.39 15.43
C SER A 145 7.99 -3.96 14.51
N VAL A 146 8.18 -3.99 13.18
CA VAL A 146 7.14 -3.62 12.21
C VAL A 146 6.70 -4.84 11.41
N ARG A 147 5.47 -5.26 11.64
CA ARG A 147 4.76 -6.24 10.80
C ARG A 147 3.90 -5.55 9.75
N TYR A 148 3.28 -4.43 10.10
CA TYR A 148 2.41 -3.64 9.25
C TYR A 148 2.69 -2.15 9.44
N ALA A 149 2.65 -1.37 8.36
CA ALA A 149 2.80 0.08 8.38
C ALA A 149 1.72 0.75 7.52
N VAL A 150 1.14 1.84 8.02
CA VAL A 150 0.19 2.65 7.24
C VAL A 150 0.97 3.49 6.23
N LEU A 151 0.56 3.45 4.97
CA LEU A 151 1.20 4.19 3.88
C LEU A 151 0.66 5.60 3.79
N GLY A 152 -0.65 5.74 3.57
CA GLY A 152 -1.30 7.02 3.29
C GLY A 152 -2.68 6.83 2.68
N HIS A 153 -3.27 7.93 2.24
CA HIS A 153 -4.51 7.95 1.46
C HIS A 153 -4.23 7.80 -0.03
N TYR A 154 -5.03 6.97 -0.69
CA TYR A 154 -4.97 6.76 -2.14
C TYR A 154 -6.37 6.82 -2.75
N LEU A 155 -6.50 7.52 -3.87
CA LEU A 155 -7.70 7.46 -4.71
C LEU A 155 -7.69 6.17 -5.53
N VAL A 156 -8.86 5.54 -5.65
CA VAL A 156 -9.06 4.49 -6.66
C VAL A 156 -9.34 5.19 -7.99
N THR A 157 -8.39 5.17 -8.91
CA THR A 157 -8.51 5.91 -10.18
C THR A 157 -9.06 5.04 -11.30
N HIS A 158 -8.66 3.76 -11.34
CA HIS A 158 -9.03 2.83 -12.40
C HIS A 158 -9.42 1.48 -11.83
N SER A 159 -10.23 0.75 -12.58
CA SER A 159 -10.73 -0.58 -12.24
C SER A 159 -10.95 -1.38 -13.51
N TRP A 160 -10.46 -2.61 -13.59
CA TRP A 160 -10.68 -3.49 -14.75
C TRP A 160 -10.63 -4.96 -14.31
N PRO A 161 -11.36 -5.85 -14.98
CA PRO A 161 -11.19 -7.29 -14.81
C PRO A 161 -10.02 -7.79 -15.66
N GLU A 162 -9.23 -8.71 -15.10
CA GLU A 162 -8.21 -9.48 -15.81
C GLU A 162 -8.59 -10.95 -15.84
N LEU A 163 -8.25 -11.63 -16.94
CA LEU A 163 -8.30 -13.08 -16.99
C LEU A 163 -7.13 -13.66 -16.17
N GLU A 164 -7.42 -14.64 -15.31
CA GLU A 164 -6.42 -15.43 -14.60
C GLU A 164 -6.56 -16.88 -15.05
N SER A 165 -5.59 -17.37 -15.83
CA SER A 165 -5.54 -18.75 -16.26
C SER A 165 -5.10 -19.64 -15.09
N ILE A 166 -5.87 -20.71 -14.86
CA ILE A 166 -5.52 -21.73 -13.88
C ILE A 166 -5.11 -22.96 -14.67
N GLY A 167 -3.98 -23.54 -14.27
CA GLY A 167 -3.24 -24.59 -14.97
C GLY A 167 -4.11 -25.72 -15.56
N GLU A 168 -3.52 -26.42 -16.53
CA GLU A 168 -4.25 -27.34 -17.39
C GLU A 168 -4.95 -28.51 -16.68
N PRO A 169 -6.05 -29.04 -17.28
CA PRO A 169 -6.86 -28.43 -18.32
C PRO A 169 -8.21 -28.09 -17.71
N SER A 170 -8.43 -26.82 -17.36
CA SER A 170 -9.81 -26.36 -17.18
C SER A 170 -10.05 -25.19 -18.09
N ASN A 171 -10.94 -25.38 -19.07
CA ASN A 171 -11.55 -24.36 -19.93
C ASN A 171 -12.31 -23.27 -19.14
N VAL A 172 -12.07 -23.17 -17.83
CA VAL A 172 -12.76 -22.30 -16.89
C VAL A 172 -11.98 -21.00 -16.78
N ARG A 173 -12.37 -20.05 -17.62
CA ARG A 173 -11.92 -18.66 -17.55
C ARG A 173 -12.37 -18.06 -16.22
N ARG A 174 -11.42 -17.59 -15.40
CA ARG A 174 -11.73 -16.88 -14.16
C ARG A 174 -11.24 -15.44 -14.24
N PHE A 175 -11.99 -14.54 -13.61
CA PHE A 175 -11.72 -13.11 -13.66
C PHE A 175 -11.35 -12.56 -12.30
N ARG A 176 -10.27 -11.80 -12.24
CA ARG A 176 -9.87 -11.04 -11.05
C ARG A 176 -10.02 -9.55 -11.34
N PHE A 177 -10.71 -8.83 -10.47
CA PHE A 177 -10.77 -7.38 -10.57
C PHE A 177 -9.49 -6.75 -10.03
N LYS A 178 -8.93 -5.84 -10.81
CA LYS A 178 -7.76 -5.04 -10.53
C LYS A 178 -8.17 -3.59 -10.30
N PHE A 179 -7.38 -2.91 -9.48
CA PHE A 179 -7.58 -1.53 -9.11
C PHE A 179 -6.26 -0.78 -9.12
N ARG A 180 -6.28 0.44 -9.68
CA ARG A 180 -5.15 1.37 -9.63
C ARG A 180 -5.40 2.39 -8.54
N PHE A 181 -4.58 2.32 -7.49
CA PHE A 181 -4.55 3.26 -6.38
C PHE A 181 -3.51 4.34 -6.68
N GLN A 182 -3.89 5.60 -6.55
CA GLN A 182 -3.00 6.75 -6.74
C GLN A 182 -2.93 7.58 -5.46
N TRP A 183 -1.72 7.90 -5.03
CA TRP A 183 -1.43 8.74 -3.88
C TRP A 183 -2.17 10.08 -3.97
N VAL A 184 -2.76 10.53 -2.86
CA VAL A 184 -3.33 11.88 -2.75
C VAL A 184 -2.19 12.88 -2.52
N SER A 185 -1.92 13.77 -3.48
CA SER A 185 -0.75 14.67 -3.46
C SER A 185 -0.71 15.64 -2.28
N SER A 186 -1.87 16.08 -1.79
CA SER A 186 -1.99 17.05 -0.69
C SER A 186 -1.49 16.53 0.66
N GLN A 187 -1.26 15.22 0.82
CA GLN A 187 -0.64 14.66 2.03
C GLN A 187 0.89 14.80 2.01
N GLY A 188 1.47 15.36 0.95
CA GLY A 188 2.90 15.56 0.77
C GLY A 188 3.65 14.30 0.38
N ASP A 189 4.96 14.26 0.69
CA ASP A 189 5.82 13.15 0.28
C ASP A 189 5.69 11.90 1.14
N PRO A 190 5.74 10.70 0.53
CA PRO A 190 5.76 9.43 1.23
C PRO A 190 6.90 9.36 2.24
N TRP A 191 6.59 8.88 3.44
CA TRP A 191 7.57 8.81 4.53
C TRP A 191 8.71 7.83 4.26
N TRP A 192 8.57 6.92 3.28
CA TRP A 192 9.53 5.86 2.96
C TRP A 192 10.53 6.21 1.84
N LEU A 193 10.48 7.42 1.26
CA LEU A 193 11.37 7.76 0.12
C LEU A 193 12.85 7.54 0.43
N SER A 194 13.31 7.90 1.63
CA SER A 194 14.70 7.64 2.03
C SER A 194 15.03 6.15 2.15
N ASP A 195 14.07 5.32 2.58
CA ASP A 195 14.27 3.87 2.69
C ASP A 195 14.37 3.21 1.32
N LEU A 196 13.53 3.66 0.39
CA LEU A 196 13.54 3.24 -1.00
C LEU A 196 14.92 3.51 -1.61
N GLU A 197 15.44 4.74 -1.45
CA GLU A 197 16.75 5.11 -1.96
C GLU A 197 17.89 4.30 -1.34
N GLU A 198 17.90 4.14 0.00
CA GLU A 198 18.89 3.33 0.72
C GLU A 198 18.90 1.88 0.23
N TYR A 199 17.70 1.30 0.07
CA TYR A 199 17.54 -0.07 -0.40
C TYR A 199 18.14 -0.25 -1.79
N PHE A 200 17.81 0.60 -2.76
CA PHE A 200 18.37 0.51 -4.11
C PHE A 200 19.87 0.85 -4.17
N LYS A 201 20.37 1.76 -3.34
CA LYS A 201 21.81 2.01 -3.19
C LYS A 201 22.54 0.76 -2.71
N SER A 202 21.96 0.02 -1.75
CA SER A 202 22.53 -1.22 -1.19
C SER A 202 22.58 -2.39 -2.19
N MET A 203 21.69 -2.41 -3.20
CA MET A 203 21.63 -3.47 -4.21
C MET A 203 22.58 -3.25 -5.40
N LYS A 204 23.12 -2.04 -5.58
CA LYS A 204 24.12 -1.82 -6.64
C LYS A 204 25.42 -2.54 -6.24
N PRO A 205 25.99 -3.41 -7.11
CA PRO A 205 27.23 -4.09 -6.80
C PRO A 205 28.36 -3.07 -6.62
N GLN A 206 29.16 -3.24 -5.57
CA GLN A 206 30.40 -2.48 -5.36
C GLN A 206 31.46 -2.89 -6.40
N SER A 207 31.34 -2.46 -7.65
CA SER A 207 32.42 -2.64 -8.64
C SER A 207 33.45 -1.52 -8.54
N ALA A 208 34.33 -1.62 -7.54
CA ALA A 208 35.71 -1.13 -7.63
C ALA A 208 36.46 -1.51 -6.35
N ASN A 209 37.20 -2.63 -6.36
CA ASN A 209 38.46 -2.72 -5.64
C ASN A 209 39.36 -3.83 -6.20
N ALA A 210 40.54 -3.39 -6.63
CA ALA A 210 41.80 -4.12 -6.76
C ALA A 210 41.88 -5.30 -7.76
N CYS A 211 42.29 -4.99 -9.00
CA CYS A 211 43.18 -5.91 -9.73
C CYS A 211 44.61 -5.34 -9.68
N GLY A 212 45.50 -6.14 -9.10
CA GLY A 212 46.88 -5.80 -8.83
C GLY A 212 47.72 -5.59 -10.09
N ARG A 213 48.74 -4.76 -9.90
CA ARG A 213 49.81 -4.43 -10.84
C ARG A 213 50.45 -5.70 -11.41
N LEU A 214 50.56 -5.76 -12.73
CA LEU A 214 51.77 -6.24 -13.41
C LEU A 214 52.02 -5.33 -14.62
N SER A 215 53.13 -4.60 -14.56
CA SER A 215 53.66 -3.79 -15.66
C SER A 215 54.30 -4.67 -16.74
N PRO A 216 54.49 -4.15 -17.97
CA PRO A 216 55.87 -3.80 -18.35
C PRO A 216 56.01 -2.48 -19.15
N SER A 217 56.84 -1.60 -18.59
CA SER A 217 57.98 -0.84 -19.18
C SER A 217 58.00 -0.28 -20.63
N LEU A 218 58.41 1.01 -20.68
CA LEU A 218 59.16 1.79 -21.72
C LEU A 218 58.33 2.35 -22.90
N SER A 219 58.44 3.62 -23.33
CA SER A 219 59.43 4.70 -23.14
C SER A 219 58.84 6.05 -23.60
N ASP A 220 59.27 7.13 -22.92
CA ASP A 220 59.50 8.53 -23.36
C ASP A 220 58.75 9.12 -24.57
N ASP A 221 58.05 10.26 -24.42
CA ASP A 221 58.67 11.59 -24.45
C ASP A 221 57.64 12.77 -24.40
N LYS A 222 58.06 13.85 -23.73
CA LYS A 222 57.74 15.28 -23.94
C LYS A 222 56.37 15.90 -23.56
N ARG A 223 56.51 16.63 -22.46
CA ARG A 223 55.73 17.69 -21.80
C ARG A 223 55.47 18.92 -22.68
N HIS A 224 54.20 19.34 -22.81
CA HIS A 224 53.83 20.75 -22.93
C HIS A 224 52.60 21.07 -22.08
N GLN A 225 52.76 22.14 -21.30
CA GLN A 225 51.78 22.76 -20.39
C GLN A 225 50.62 23.40 -21.17
N ALA A 226 49.39 23.15 -20.72
CA ALA A 226 48.29 24.11 -20.83
C ALA A 226 47.45 24.05 -19.54
N THR A 227 47.26 25.22 -18.95
CA THR A 227 46.63 25.48 -17.67
C THR A 227 45.11 25.37 -17.74
N SER A 228 44.54 24.76 -16.71
CA SER A 228 43.12 24.58 -16.45
C SER A 228 42.43 25.87 -15.98
N LYS A 229 41.17 26.06 -16.41
CA LYS A 229 40.04 26.65 -15.66
C LYS A 229 38.79 26.63 -16.53
N MET A 230 37.86 25.73 -16.25
CA MET A 230 36.43 25.98 -16.42
C MET A 230 35.67 25.18 -15.36
N ASP A 231 34.89 25.93 -14.59
CA ASP A 231 33.90 25.48 -13.63
C ASP A 231 32.76 24.74 -14.36
N GLY A 232 32.26 23.68 -13.75
CA GLY A 232 31.13 22.91 -14.27
C GLY A 232 30.53 22.03 -13.17
N GLU A 233 29.29 22.36 -12.82
CA GLU A 233 28.41 21.70 -11.85
C GLU A 233 28.25 20.18 -12.06
N PRO A 234 27.96 19.40 -11.00
CA PRO A 234 27.70 17.97 -11.14
C PRO A 234 26.31 17.72 -11.71
N ASN A 235 26.28 17.31 -12.98
CA ASN A 235 25.09 16.96 -13.72
C ASN A 235 24.59 15.53 -13.37
N SER A 236 23.36 15.46 -12.86
CA SER A 236 22.33 14.43 -13.08
C SER A 236 22.76 13.01 -13.50
N ILE A 237 22.66 12.05 -12.57
CA ILE A 237 22.80 10.62 -12.86
C ILE A 237 21.47 10.07 -13.39
N ASN A 238 21.38 9.96 -14.72
CA ASN A 238 20.68 8.90 -15.43
C ASN A 238 21.24 8.87 -16.87
N ARG A 239 22.18 7.97 -17.16
CA ARG A 239 22.48 7.57 -18.54
C ARG A 239 22.10 6.12 -18.73
N ILE A 240 20.81 5.96 -19.05
CA ILE A 240 20.36 4.99 -20.04
C ILE A 240 21.10 5.34 -21.33
N ASP A 241 21.59 4.34 -22.04
CA ASP A 241 22.28 4.52 -23.32
C ASP A 241 21.41 5.35 -24.27
N SER A 242 22.01 6.37 -24.88
CA SER A 242 21.34 7.45 -25.61
C SER A 242 20.86 7.05 -27.02
N SER A 243 20.76 5.76 -27.32
CA SER A 243 20.19 5.24 -28.57
C SER A 243 18.79 4.63 -28.43
N ASP A 244 18.32 4.35 -27.20
CA ASP A 244 17.02 3.68 -26.96
C ASP A 244 15.85 4.64 -26.69
N ARG A 245 16.10 5.96 -26.62
CA ARG A 245 15.06 6.97 -26.38
C ARG A 245 14.28 7.38 -27.65
N ASP A 246 14.69 6.94 -28.82
CA ASP A 246 14.13 7.40 -30.09
C ASP A 246 13.01 6.52 -30.66
N MET A 247 12.45 5.56 -29.90
CA MET A 247 11.32 4.72 -30.34
C MET A 247 10.33 4.39 -29.20
N MET A 248 9.83 5.39 -28.47
CA MET A 248 8.69 5.18 -27.55
C MET A 248 7.40 5.65 -28.23
N GLU A 249 6.41 4.76 -28.34
CA GLU A 249 5.14 5.06 -29.02
C GLU A 249 4.25 6.00 -28.19
N LEU A 250 3.46 6.86 -28.84
CA LEU A 250 2.53 7.79 -28.17
C LEU A 250 1.54 7.08 -27.21
N SER A 251 1.19 5.83 -27.52
CA SER A 251 0.34 4.95 -26.70
C SER A 251 0.93 4.62 -25.32
N ASP A 252 2.25 4.72 -25.16
CA ASP A 252 2.93 4.43 -23.90
C ASP A 252 2.97 5.65 -22.95
N GLU A 253 2.86 6.87 -23.47
CA GLU A 253 2.96 8.11 -22.68
C GLU A 253 1.62 8.81 -22.44
N GLU A 254 0.57 8.51 -23.20
CA GLU A 254 -0.76 9.12 -23.02
C GLU A 254 -1.90 8.11 -22.96
N PRO A 255 -3.00 8.42 -22.24
CA PRO A 255 -4.18 7.57 -22.21
C PRO A 255 -4.83 7.43 -23.59
N VAL A 256 -4.81 6.22 -24.14
CA VAL A 256 -5.49 5.89 -25.41
C VAL A 256 -6.67 4.96 -25.16
N THR A 257 -7.80 5.22 -25.81
CA THR A 257 -8.98 4.34 -25.80
C THR A 257 -9.30 3.84 -27.19
N TYR A 258 -9.71 2.58 -27.31
CA TYR A 258 -10.23 2.03 -28.56
C TYR A 258 -11.63 1.47 -28.36
N GLN A 259 -12.43 1.48 -29.43
CA GLN A 259 -13.79 0.92 -29.44
C GLN A 259 -13.74 -0.56 -29.86
N CYS A 260 -14.43 -1.44 -29.12
CA CYS A 260 -14.51 -2.85 -29.46
C CYS A 260 -15.54 -3.12 -30.57
N ASN A 261 -15.12 -3.78 -31.65
CA ASN A 261 -15.98 -4.12 -32.78
C ASN A 261 -17.13 -5.09 -32.45
N ALA A 262 -17.03 -5.91 -31.38
CA ALA A 262 -18.10 -6.84 -31.02
C ALA A 262 -19.15 -6.24 -30.05
N CYS A 263 -18.73 -5.46 -29.05
CA CYS A 263 -19.65 -4.93 -28.04
C CYS A 263 -19.91 -3.42 -28.16
N GLY A 264 -19.19 -2.72 -29.04
CA GLY A 264 -19.31 -1.27 -29.24
C GLY A 264 -18.79 -0.42 -28.07
N ARG A 265 -18.35 -1.02 -26.95
CA ARG A 265 -17.84 -0.29 -25.78
C ARG A 265 -16.38 0.11 -25.97
N HIS A 266 -16.02 1.25 -25.41
CA HIS A 266 -14.64 1.73 -25.34
C HIS A 266 -13.86 1.00 -24.24
N SER A 267 -12.58 0.72 -24.48
CA SER A 267 -11.65 0.19 -23.46
C SER A 267 -10.32 0.93 -23.56
N LEU A 268 -9.78 1.32 -22.41
CA LEU A 268 -8.44 1.92 -22.30
C LEU A 268 -7.39 0.90 -22.73
N ASN A 269 -6.37 1.37 -23.46
CA ASN A 269 -5.15 0.61 -23.66
C ASN A 269 -4.25 0.77 -22.44
N ILE A 270 -4.25 -0.25 -21.59
CA ILE A 270 -3.43 -0.27 -20.38
C ILE A 270 -2.24 -1.24 -20.48
N TYR A 271 -2.09 -1.95 -21.60
CA TYR A 271 -1.01 -2.93 -21.80
C TYR A 271 -0.11 -2.51 -22.96
N LYS A 272 1.19 -2.72 -22.79
CA LYS A 272 2.18 -2.42 -23.81
C LYS A 272 2.01 -3.35 -25.02
N ASP A 273 2.20 -2.81 -26.23
CA ASP A 273 2.24 -3.53 -27.51
C ASP A 273 0.96 -4.35 -27.84
N CYS A 274 -0.11 -4.26 -27.05
CA CYS A 274 -1.33 -5.02 -27.26
C CYS A 274 -2.56 -4.30 -26.73
N TRP A 275 -3.64 -4.29 -27.53
CA TRP A 275 -4.95 -3.83 -27.08
C TRP A 275 -5.94 -4.99 -27.02
N MET A 276 -6.84 -4.94 -26.02
CA MET A 276 -7.93 -5.90 -25.84
C MET A 276 -9.15 -5.23 -25.20
N CYS A 277 -10.32 -5.83 -25.42
CA CYS A 277 -11.55 -5.36 -24.76
C CYS A 277 -11.51 -5.71 -23.26
N LEU A 278 -11.76 -4.71 -22.40
CA LEU A 278 -11.79 -4.87 -20.93
C LEU A 278 -13.22 -5.01 -20.37
N ASN A 279 -14.22 -5.14 -21.24
CA ASN A 279 -15.60 -5.41 -20.84
C ASN A 279 -15.80 -6.92 -20.64
N GLU A 280 -15.93 -7.37 -19.39
CA GLU A 280 -16.03 -8.79 -19.01
C GLU A 280 -17.24 -9.54 -19.63
N THR A 281 -18.25 -8.80 -20.11
CA THR A 281 -19.42 -9.37 -20.79
C THR A 281 -19.22 -9.56 -22.31
N CYS A 282 -18.09 -9.10 -22.86
CA CYS A 282 -17.79 -9.15 -24.29
C CYS A 282 -17.19 -10.49 -24.71
N ILE A 283 -17.54 -10.98 -25.90
CA ILE A 283 -16.92 -12.18 -26.50
C ILE A 283 -15.43 -11.98 -26.84
N HIS A 284 -14.98 -10.73 -27.04
CA HIS A 284 -13.58 -10.36 -27.23
C HIS A 284 -12.91 -9.87 -25.94
N PHE A 285 -13.56 -10.08 -24.77
CA PHE A 285 -12.94 -9.77 -23.49
C PHE A 285 -11.59 -10.46 -23.35
N PHE A 286 -10.54 -9.69 -23.08
CA PHE A 286 -9.18 -10.18 -22.83
C PHE A 286 -8.66 -11.11 -23.93
N ARG A 287 -8.98 -10.79 -25.19
CA ARG A 287 -8.47 -11.47 -26.39
C ARG A 287 -7.75 -10.46 -27.27
N THR A 288 -6.55 -10.81 -27.75
CA THR A 288 -5.79 -10.01 -28.72
C THR A 288 -6.16 -10.44 -30.15
N ASN A 289 -5.97 -9.54 -31.12
CA ASN A 289 -6.28 -9.80 -32.53
C ASN A 289 -5.27 -10.75 -33.22
N GLU A 290 -4.16 -11.09 -32.55
CA GLU A 290 -3.17 -12.08 -33.02
C GLU A 290 -3.65 -13.51 -32.76
N SER A 291 -4.74 -13.89 -33.42
CA SER A 291 -5.20 -15.28 -33.44
C SER A 291 -4.31 -16.11 -34.36
N ASN A 292 -3.31 -16.83 -33.80
CA ASN A 292 -2.78 -18.11 -34.30
C ASN A 292 -1.80 -18.82 -33.34
N GLY A 293 -2.10 -18.89 -32.04
CA GLY A 293 -1.36 -19.75 -31.11
C GLY A 293 -1.90 -19.66 -29.69
N PRO A 294 -1.61 -20.64 -28.80
CA PRO A 294 -1.93 -20.50 -27.39
C PRO A 294 -1.20 -19.25 -26.89
N SER A 295 -2.01 -18.29 -26.43
CA SER A 295 -1.69 -17.24 -25.46
C SER A 295 -0.26 -16.69 -25.54
N GLN A 296 -0.08 -15.41 -25.92
CA GLN A 296 1.03 -14.67 -25.30
C GLN A 296 0.93 -14.99 -23.80
N THR A 297 1.93 -15.69 -23.26
CA THR A 297 1.83 -16.21 -21.90
C THR A 297 1.54 -15.01 -21.00
N GLU A 298 0.56 -15.14 -20.09
CA GLU A 298 0.15 -14.07 -19.17
C GLU A 298 1.34 -13.39 -18.45
N GLU A 299 2.49 -14.07 -18.44
CA GLU A 299 3.82 -13.66 -17.97
C GLU A 299 4.48 -12.51 -18.75
N LYS A 300 4.08 -12.19 -19.99
CA LYS A 300 4.71 -11.11 -20.79
C LYS A 300 3.88 -9.83 -20.92
N MET A 301 2.70 -9.77 -20.29
CA MET A 301 1.86 -8.57 -20.33
C MET A 301 2.34 -7.53 -19.31
N HIS A 302 2.84 -6.40 -19.80
CA HIS A 302 3.26 -5.26 -18.99
C HIS A 302 2.29 -4.09 -19.16
N TYR A 303 2.11 -3.29 -18.11
CA TYR A 303 1.32 -2.06 -18.25
C TYR A 303 2.09 -1.01 -19.05
N VAL A 304 1.35 -0.19 -19.80
CA VAL A 304 1.88 1.04 -20.43
C VAL A 304 2.36 2.03 -19.37
N TRP A 305 3.34 2.86 -19.72
CA TRP A 305 4.07 3.67 -18.77
C TRP A 305 3.23 4.81 -18.16
N TRP A 306 2.35 5.45 -18.95
CA TRP A 306 1.41 6.45 -18.43
C TRP A 306 0.52 5.89 -17.31
N PHE A 307 0.21 4.59 -17.37
CA PHE A 307 -0.63 3.94 -16.37
C PHE A 307 0.12 3.66 -15.06
N LEU A 308 1.46 3.61 -15.10
CA LEU A 308 2.33 3.38 -13.94
C LEU A 308 2.80 4.67 -13.28
N LYS A 309 2.67 5.82 -13.94
CA LYS A 309 3.02 7.14 -13.42
C LYS A 309 1.86 7.78 -12.66
N HIS A 310 2.14 8.49 -11.57
CA HIS A 310 1.16 9.38 -10.95
C HIS A 310 0.72 10.47 -11.92
N GLN A 311 -0.57 10.76 -11.97
CA GLN A 311 -1.11 11.81 -12.83
C GLN A 311 -2.00 12.75 -12.04
N GLN A 312 -1.61 14.02 -11.97
CA GLN A 312 -2.36 15.05 -11.26
C GLN A 312 -3.77 15.25 -11.83
N SER A 313 -3.97 15.01 -13.14
CA SER A 313 -5.28 15.06 -13.80
C SER A 313 -6.30 14.06 -13.24
N PHE A 314 -5.87 12.98 -12.58
CA PHE A 314 -6.75 12.01 -11.94
C PHE A 314 -7.10 12.37 -10.48
N GLU A 315 -6.44 13.37 -9.89
CA GLU A 315 -6.76 13.85 -8.54
C GLU A 315 -7.86 14.91 -8.57
N THR A 316 -9.11 14.46 -8.70
CA THR A 316 -10.28 15.36 -8.66
C THR A 316 -10.65 15.83 -7.26
N GLU A 317 -10.13 15.18 -6.21
CA GLU A 317 -10.35 15.53 -4.81
C GLU A 317 -9.04 15.38 -4.03
N THR A 318 -8.64 16.45 -3.36
CA THR A 318 -7.39 16.54 -2.60
C THR A 318 -7.61 16.49 -1.09
N ARG A 319 -8.86 16.51 -0.61
CA ARG A 319 -9.19 16.36 0.81
C ARG A 319 -9.49 14.90 1.12
N VAL A 320 -9.53 14.56 2.40
CA VAL A 320 -9.77 13.19 2.88
C VAL A 320 -10.92 13.18 3.90
N PRO A 321 -11.68 12.08 3.99
CA PRO A 321 -12.83 11.96 4.89
C PRO A 321 -12.45 11.67 6.34
N PHE A 322 -11.24 11.17 6.62
CA PHE A 322 -10.85 10.77 7.98
C PHE A 322 -9.33 10.85 8.17
N SER A 323 -8.92 10.90 9.44
CA SER A 323 -7.50 10.99 9.80
C SER A 323 -6.88 9.59 9.86
N LEU A 324 -5.68 9.44 9.33
CA LEU A 324 -4.90 8.20 9.49
C LEU A 324 -4.40 8.02 10.92
N THR A 325 -4.19 9.11 11.66
CA THR A 325 -3.84 9.02 13.08
C THR A 325 -5.13 8.85 13.89
N PRO A 326 -5.37 7.68 14.53
CA PRO A 326 -6.53 7.53 15.40
C PRO A 326 -6.31 8.33 16.69
N LYS A 327 -7.33 8.37 17.56
CA LYS A 327 -7.24 9.07 18.84
C LYS A 327 -6.00 8.57 19.63
N THR A 328 -5.15 9.52 20.02
CA THR A 328 -3.87 9.23 20.67
C THR A 328 -4.07 8.89 22.13
N LEU A 329 -3.22 8.00 22.65
CA LEU A 329 -3.02 7.75 24.07
C LEU A 329 -2.86 9.06 24.87
N GLN A 330 -2.12 10.02 24.32
CA GLN A 330 -1.84 11.32 24.96
C GLN A 330 -3.07 12.22 25.07
N LYS A 331 -4.05 12.12 24.14
CA LYS A 331 -5.34 12.82 24.23
C LYS A 331 -6.30 12.15 25.22
N LEU A 332 -6.04 10.90 25.61
CA LEU A 332 -6.77 10.19 26.67
C LEU A 332 -6.21 10.55 28.07
N ARG A 333 -5.09 11.28 28.15
CA ARG A 333 -4.49 11.75 29.40
C ARG A 333 -5.38 12.83 30.04
N GLY A 334 -5.92 12.56 31.22
CA GLY A 334 -6.66 13.54 32.04
C GLY A 334 -8.17 13.58 31.81
N THR A 335 -8.69 12.92 30.76
CA THR A 335 -10.12 12.61 30.67
C THR A 335 -10.44 11.44 31.60
N GLN A 336 -11.34 11.66 32.56
CA GLN A 336 -12.07 10.57 33.18
C GLN A 336 -12.73 9.81 32.03
N LEU A 337 -12.22 8.62 31.71
CA LEU A 337 -12.89 7.75 30.76
C LEU A 337 -14.14 7.27 31.48
N GLU A 338 -15.22 8.04 31.37
CA GLU A 338 -16.54 7.56 31.73
C GLU A 338 -16.74 6.29 30.93
N PHE A 339 -16.98 5.20 31.66
CA PHE A 339 -17.52 3.96 31.12
C PHE A 339 -18.97 4.25 30.70
N GLU A 340 -19.16 5.12 29.71
CA GLU A 340 -20.46 5.30 29.10
C GLU A 340 -20.76 4.02 28.32
N ALA A 341 -21.85 3.36 28.68
CA ALA A 341 -22.34 2.13 28.07
C ALA A 341 -22.58 2.22 26.54
N ASN A 342 -22.37 3.40 25.94
CA ASN A 342 -22.62 3.71 24.54
C ASN A 342 -21.35 3.94 23.70
N GLN A 343 -20.13 3.86 24.28
CA GLN A 343 -18.91 3.86 23.47
C GLN A 343 -18.65 2.45 22.94
N GLU A 344 -18.58 2.31 21.61
CA GLU A 344 -18.12 1.07 20.96
C GLU A 344 -16.86 0.57 21.70
N PRO A 345 -16.78 -0.71 22.06
CA PRO A 345 -15.69 -1.29 22.84
C PRO A 345 -14.38 -1.24 22.02
N LYS A 346 -13.76 -0.07 21.97
CA LYS A 346 -12.59 0.26 21.16
C LYS A 346 -11.36 -0.01 22.03
N THR A 347 -10.79 -1.19 21.83
CA THR A 347 -9.71 -1.72 22.66
C THR A 347 -8.32 -1.29 22.21
N GLY A 348 -8.12 -0.71 21.02
CA GLY A 348 -6.79 -0.28 20.56
C GLY A 348 -6.54 1.24 20.62
N PHE A 349 -5.27 1.64 20.65
CA PHE A 349 -4.85 3.05 20.63
C PHE A 349 -3.54 3.25 19.86
N TYR A 350 -3.21 4.52 19.59
CA TYR A 350 -1.99 4.95 18.90
C TYR A 350 -1.10 5.77 19.83
N CYS A 351 0.20 5.45 19.86
CA CYS A 351 1.20 6.24 20.58
C CYS A 351 1.84 7.27 19.64
N SER A 352 1.54 8.55 19.83
CA SER A 352 2.14 9.63 19.02
C SER A 352 3.65 9.84 19.23
N SER A 353 4.22 9.31 20.33
CA SER A 353 5.65 9.45 20.61
C SER A 353 6.53 8.46 19.87
N CYS A 354 6.01 7.27 19.50
CA CYS A 354 6.81 6.28 18.76
C CYS A 354 6.14 5.76 17.49
N GLY A 355 4.85 6.05 17.26
CA GLY A 355 4.09 5.58 16.09
C GLY A 355 3.42 4.21 16.26
N ARG A 356 3.66 3.52 17.38
CA ARG A 356 3.16 2.17 17.64
C ARG A 356 1.64 2.18 17.90
N LEU A 357 0.92 1.32 17.18
CA LEU A 357 -0.45 0.93 17.52
C LEU A 357 -0.42 -0.11 18.65
N SER A 358 -1.35 -0.10 19.58
CA SER A 358 -1.33 -1.03 20.71
C SER A 358 -2.75 -1.46 21.02
N ILE A 359 -2.90 -2.68 21.53
CA ILE A 359 -4.15 -3.14 22.12
C ILE A 359 -4.17 -2.81 23.62
N ARG A 360 -5.36 -2.67 24.17
CA ARG A 360 -5.57 -2.51 25.60
C ARG A 360 -5.51 -3.87 26.25
N ILE A 361 -4.45 -4.06 27.02
CA ILE A 361 -4.24 -5.25 27.85
C ILE A 361 -4.83 -5.03 29.24
N TYR A 362 -4.72 -3.81 29.77
CA TYR A 362 -5.12 -3.48 31.14
C TYR A 362 -6.38 -2.61 31.18
N TRP A 363 -7.28 -2.92 32.10
CA TRP A 363 -8.46 -2.09 32.36
C TRP A 363 -8.10 -0.77 33.04
N GLY A 364 -7.23 -0.82 34.04
CA GLY A 364 -6.83 0.36 34.82
C GLY A 364 -5.72 1.19 34.19
N SER A 365 -5.13 0.78 33.07
CA SER A 365 -4.04 1.52 32.44
C SER A 365 -3.93 1.31 30.93
N LEU A 366 -3.35 2.29 30.25
CA LEU A 366 -2.96 2.20 28.85
C LEU A 366 -1.43 2.21 28.78
N VAL A 367 -0.86 1.18 28.16
CA VAL A 367 0.59 0.96 28.10
C VAL A 367 0.98 0.71 26.66
N CYS A 368 1.85 1.57 26.11
CA CYS A 368 2.36 1.41 24.76
C CYS A 368 3.10 0.07 24.62
N SER A 369 2.75 -0.73 23.59
CA SER A 369 3.39 -2.04 23.33
C SER A 369 4.79 -1.93 22.72
N ASN A 370 5.38 -0.73 22.65
CA ASN A 370 6.78 -0.54 22.29
C ASN A 370 7.58 -0.38 23.59
N GLU A 371 8.38 -1.39 23.92
CA GLU A 371 9.18 -1.46 25.15
C GLU A 371 10.25 -0.36 25.23
N GLU A 372 10.73 0.12 24.07
CA GLU A 372 11.68 1.23 24.00
C GLU A 372 11.02 2.61 24.07
N CYS A 373 9.68 2.66 24.13
CA CYS A 373 8.97 3.93 24.18
C CYS A 373 9.14 4.56 25.56
N GLN A 374 9.68 5.78 25.59
CA GLN A 374 9.91 6.54 26.82
C GLN A 374 8.61 7.05 27.49
N VAL A 375 7.45 6.74 26.89
CA VAL A 375 6.15 7.11 27.43
C VAL A 375 5.74 6.07 28.47
N GLY A 376 5.76 6.47 29.74
CA GLY A 376 5.34 5.62 30.86
C GLY A 376 3.85 5.21 30.83
N PRO A 377 3.47 4.21 31.64
CA PRO A 377 2.08 3.72 31.69
C PRO A 377 1.13 4.82 32.17
N PHE A 378 -0.05 4.92 31.54
CA PHE A 378 -1.09 5.85 31.95
C PHE A 378 -2.16 5.14 32.76
N VAL A 379 -2.36 5.55 34.02
CA VAL A 379 -3.45 5.04 34.85
C VAL A 379 -4.76 5.74 34.47
N VAL A 380 -5.77 4.94 34.15
CA VAL A 380 -7.15 5.40 33.92
C VAL A 380 -7.87 5.36 35.27
N ILE A 381 -8.13 6.53 35.86
CA ILE A 381 -8.89 6.62 37.11
C ILE A 381 -10.38 6.46 36.77
N GLY A 382 -10.95 5.31 37.12
CA GLY A 382 -12.40 5.09 37.05
C GLY A 382 -13.14 6.00 38.04
N CYS A 383 -14.33 6.48 37.67
CA CYS A 383 -15.20 7.22 38.57
C CYS A 383 -15.51 6.39 39.83
N GLY A 384 -15.45 7.04 40.98
CA GLY A 384 -15.34 6.41 42.30
C GLY A 384 -16.53 5.54 42.68
N ILE A 385 -16.26 4.26 42.95
CA ILE A 385 -16.91 3.59 44.06
C ILE A 385 -16.21 4.12 45.31
N LYS A 386 -16.93 4.89 46.13
CA LYS A 386 -16.48 5.21 47.49
C LYS A 386 -16.37 3.90 48.27
N CYS A 387 -15.23 3.21 48.18
CA CYS A 387 -14.85 2.27 49.22
C CYS A 387 -14.38 3.12 50.40
N ALA A 388 -15.23 3.19 51.43
CA ALA A 388 -14.79 3.64 52.74
C ALA A 388 -13.60 2.76 53.17
N HIS A 389 -12.49 3.43 53.52
CA HIS A 389 -11.21 2.87 53.97
C HIS A 389 -10.27 2.39 52.86
N GLY A 390 -9.43 3.31 52.36
CA GLY A 390 -8.25 2.96 51.56
C GLY A 390 -7.04 2.65 52.46
N PRO A 391 -6.16 1.70 52.09
CA PRO A 391 -4.84 1.59 52.69
C PRO A 391 -3.85 2.53 51.98
N SER A 392 -2.86 3.01 52.73
CA SER A 392 -1.82 3.95 52.29
C SER A 392 -0.84 3.35 51.27
N LEU A 393 -0.16 4.24 50.54
CA LEU A 393 0.80 4.05 49.44
C LEU A 393 2.03 3.15 49.69
N SER A 394 2.03 2.28 50.69
CA SER A 394 3.15 1.37 51.01
C SER A 394 2.91 -0.11 50.65
N THR A 395 1.79 -0.46 50.00
CA THR A 395 1.40 -1.88 49.79
C THR A 395 1.53 -2.39 48.35
N LEU A 396 2.01 -1.59 47.39
CA LEU A 396 2.17 -2.02 45.98
C LEU A 396 3.45 -2.83 45.69
N ALA A 397 4.18 -3.29 46.71
CA ALA A 397 5.40 -4.07 46.53
C ALA A 397 5.23 -5.60 46.78
N ASN A 398 4.01 -6.13 46.94
CA ASN A 398 3.81 -7.55 47.30
C ASN A 398 2.77 -8.30 46.44
N LEU A 399 2.49 -7.86 45.22
CA LEU A 399 1.76 -8.68 44.23
C LEU A 399 2.73 -9.35 43.23
N GLU A 400 3.78 -9.96 43.76
CA GLU A 400 4.55 -11.02 43.10
C GLU A 400 4.51 -12.25 44.00
N ARG A 401 3.34 -12.90 44.07
CA ARG A 401 3.19 -14.34 44.36
C ARG A 401 1.70 -14.68 44.32
N ASN A 402 1.39 -15.71 43.52
CA ASN A 402 0.07 -16.32 43.27
C ASN A 402 -0.74 -15.67 42.14
N THR A 403 -0.37 -16.00 40.90
CA THR A 403 -1.15 -16.88 40.00
C THR A 403 -0.23 -17.43 38.93
#